data_AF-A0A9R1T0T3-F1
#
_entry.id   AF-A0A9R1T0T3-F1
#
_cell.length_a   1.000
_cell.length_b   1.000
_cell.length_c   1.000
_cell.angle_alpha   90.00
_cell.angle_beta   90.00
_cell.angle_gamma   90.00
#
_symmetry.space_group_name_H-M   'P 1'
#
loop_
_entity.id
_entity.type
_entity.pdbx_description
1 polymer ?
#
loop_
_entity_poly.entity_id
_entity_poly.type
_entity_poly.pdbx_seq_one_letter_code
_entity_poly.pdbx_strand_id
1 'polypeptide(L)'
;MKIRRDLHSKFGLFFGSQQHIILHRRLLIPHEKNHPGNGWREGAECRVKETVASEPICWEFSDNQTATAATTDNHKHPNYAPGHDVIVHLFEWRWKDIGDECERFLGPMGFGGVQVSPIQENVVIPGRPWWERYQPISYRFVTRSGNEIEFRDMTRRCNAAGVRIYVDAILNHVSADHDFEVIGTGGSWADPSTRNYSAIPYSRGDFHRSCPLRNFSNPVEVRNCELVGLHDLDQSIEHVRERLLAFMNRAIDAGVAGFRIDAAKHMWPQDLRIIYSRLNDLNPSHGFPRNARPYIYQEVIDVGGEGVSKYEYNDFGAVTEFRYGVELSKGMMGKNALKWFQNIGEAWSMLPQDSSLIFVDNHDNQRGSGGGGAVLTYKQPKLYKMAVAFMLAHPYGNPKVMSSFAFDTSDQGPPADSQGHLTPPVIRGDGTCGNGWVCEHRWRQIYNMVIFRNAVNSTKITQWWDNSNNQIAFSRGRAGFIAINADDEDLKTDIYTGLSPGTYCDVISGSLQGGQCTGKSVVVRQDGYAYVEILLEEEDGVLAIHRNAQLMSKDDELELESEKLIYTTILQ
;
A
#
# COMPACT_ATOMS: atom_id res chain seq x y z
N MET A 1 -24.49 -35.56 -56.31
CA MET A 1 -25.10 -36.12 -57.55
C MET A 1 -23.98 -36.45 -58.55
N LYS A 2 -24.16 -37.46 -59.43
CA LYS A 2 -23.40 -37.80 -60.67
C LYS A 2 -21.87 -37.51 -60.71
N ILE A 3 -20.97 -38.51 -60.75
CA ILE A 3 -20.57 -39.34 -61.93
C ILE A 3 -19.87 -38.47 -63.01
N ARG A 4 -18.62 -38.67 -63.48
CA ARG A 4 -17.51 -39.66 -63.28
C ARG A 4 -16.15 -38.94 -63.67
N ARG A 5 -14.94 -39.50 -63.93
CA ARG A 5 -14.42 -40.86 -64.24
C ARG A 5 -12.90 -41.03 -63.96
N ASP A 6 -12.57 -41.94 -63.05
CA ASP A 6 -11.58 -43.03 -63.14
C ASP A 6 -10.38 -42.99 -64.14
N LEU A 7 -9.18 -43.33 -63.65
CA LEU A 7 -8.20 -44.16 -64.36
C LEU A 7 -7.33 -45.02 -63.40
N HIS A 8 -7.04 -46.25 -63.81
CA HIS A 8 -6.32 -47.34 -63.10
C HIS A 8 -4.78 -47.18 -63.13
N SER A 9 -3.90 -47.89 -62.39
CA SER A 9 -3.93 -48.91 -61.30
C SER A 9 -2.50 -48.97 -60.66
N LYS A 10 -2.13 -49.69 -59.58
CA LYS A 10 -2.11 -51.17 -59.39
C LYS A 10 -1.59 -51.57 -57.98
N PHE A 11 -1.91 -52.80 -57.57
CA PHE A 11 -1.35 -53.71 -56.52
C PHE A 11 0.11 -53.43 -56.03
N GLY A 12 0.53 -53.77 -54.80
CA GLY A 12 -0.16 -54.35 -53.62
C GLY A 12 0.75 -55.22 -52.70
N LEU A 13 0.29 -55.52 -51.46
CA LEU A 13 0.78 -56.54 -50.48
C LEU A 13 2.17 -56.37 -49.80
N PHE A 14 2.21 -56.41 -48.44
CA PHE A 14 2.76 -57.53 -47.63
C PHE A 14 2.40 -57.42 -46.12
N PHE A 15 2.82 -58.38 -45.28
CA PHE A 15 2.31 -58.69 -43.91
C PHE A 15 3.34 -58.57 -42.76
N GLY A 16 2.86 -58.46 -41.50
CA GLY A 16 3.57 -58.85 -40.24
C GLY A 16 3.25 -57.94 -39.03
N SER A 17 2.36 -58.28 -38.08
CA SER A 17 2.47 -59.22 -36.94
C SER A 17 3.48 -58.81 -35.83
N GLN A 18 3.05 -58.15 -34.73
CA GLN A 18 2.59 -58.72 -33.43
C GLN A 18 3.64 -59.45 -32.56
N GLN A 19 4.04 -58.90 -31.39
CA GLN A 19 3.70 -59.37 -30.02
C GLN A 19 4.46 -58.63 -28.88
N HIS A 20 4.16 -58.94 -27.61
CA HIS A 20 4.60 -58.26 -26.37
C HIS A 20 5.92 -58.82 -25.76
N ILE A 21 6.52 -58.11 -24.78
CA ILE A 21 6.59 -58.56 -23.34
C ILE A 21 7.23 -57.53 -22.36
N ILE A 22 6.45 -57.25 -21.30
CA ILE A 22 6.70 -56.86 -19.89
C ILE A 22 8.14 -56.66 -19.35
N LEU A 23 8.31 -55.65 -18.48
CA LEU A 23 9.19 -55.71 -17.30
C LEU A 23 8.59 -54.95 -16.09
N HIS A 24 8.91 -55.37 -14.85
CA HIS A 24 8.28 -54.91 -13.59
C HIS A 24 9.20 -54.02 -12.72
N ARG A 25 8.64 -53.05 -11.97
CA ARG A 25 8.64 -53.07 -10.47
C ARG A 25 7.92 -51.89 -9.78
N ARG A 26 6.99 -52.27 -8.89
CA ARG A 26 6.83 -51.88 -7.47
C ARG A 26 7.10 -50.43 -7.01
N LEU A 27 6.06 -49.83 -6.40
CA LEU A 27 6.16 -49.03 -5.17
C LEU A 27 5.37 -49.72 -4.03
N LEU A 28 5.65 -49.36 -2.78
CA LEU A 28 5.09 -50.00 -1.57
C LEU A 28 4.19 -49.02 -0.80
N ILE A 29 3.08 -49.53 -0.27
CA ILE A 29 2.24 -48.84 0.74
C ILE A 29 2.01 -49.84 1.89
N PRO A 30 2.30 -49.49 3.16
CA PRO A 30 2.00 -50.33 4.30
C PRO A 30 0.50 -50.27 4.67
N HIS A 31 -0.01 -51.34 5.27
CA HIS A 31 -1.43 -51.51 5.57
C HIS A 31 -1.64 -51.58 7.08
N GLU A 32 -2.43 -50.67 7.65
CA GLU A 32 -3.02 -50.85 8.99
C GLU A 32 -4.54 -51.07 8.90
N LYS A 33 -5.18 -51.33 10.04
CA LYS A 33 -6.48 -52.03 10.12
C LYS A 33 -7.55 -51.27 10.91
N ASN A 34 -8.78 -51.39 10.39
CA ASN A 34 -10.09 -51.43 11.07
C ASN A 34 -10.18 -50.94 12.53
N HIS A 35 -11.12 -50.03 12.82
CA HIS A 35 -12.44 -50.40 13.38
C HIS A 35 -13.47 -49.26 13.17
N PRO A 36 -14.80 -49.52 13.30
CA PRO A 36 -15.84 -48.65 12.72
C PRO A 36 -16.63 -47.80 13.73
N GLY A 37 -17.37 -46.79 13.25
CA GLY A 37 -18.47 -46.19 14.01
C GLY A 37 -19.12 -44.92 13.43
N ASN A 38 -20.41 -45.03 13.09
CA ASN A 38 -21.44 -43.97 13.06
C ASN A 38 -21.36 -42.84 12.01
N GLY A 39 -22.53 -42.35 11.55
CA GLY A 39 -22.70 -40.92 11.27
C GLY A 39 -23.25 -40.43 9.93
N TRP A 40 -23.79 -41.26 9.03
CA TRP A 40 -24.44 -40.72 7.82
C TRP A 40 -25.70 -39.91 8.16
N ARG A 41 -25.78 -38.68 7.63
CA ARG A 41 -27.04 -37.93 7.42
C ARG A 41 -27.05 -37.40 5.99
N GLU A 42 -28.08 -37.76 5.24
CA GLU A 42 -28.38 -37.21 3.92
C GLU A 42 -28.99 -35.81 4.05
N GLY A 43 -28.94 -34.97 3.01
CA GLY A 43 -29.48 -33.61 3.12
C GLY A 43 -29.30 -32.64 1.95
N ALA A 44 -29.31 -33.09 0.68
CA ALA A 44 -29.35 -32.18 -0.47
C ALA A 44 -30.08 -32.80 -1.68
N GLU A 45 -31.31 -32.36 -1.96
CA GLU A 45 -32.01 -32.69 -3.22
C GLU A 45 -31.51 -31.80 -4.37
N CYS A 46 -30.95 -32.39 -5.42
CA CYS A 46 -30.78 -31.71 -6.71
C CYS A 46 -31.96 -32.04 -7.63
N ARG A 47 -32.85 -31.07 -7.88
CA ARG A 47 -33.93 -31.20 -8.87
C ARG A 47 -33.49 -30.68 -10.23
N VAL A 48 -33.21 -31.61 -11.14
CA VAL A 48 -32.99 -31.29 -12.56
C VAL A 48 -34.31 -30.91 -13.23
N LYS A 49 -34.28 -29.87 -14.07
CA LYS A 49 -35.20 -29.72 -15.20
C LYS A 49 -34.37 -29.75 -16.47
N GLU A 50 -34.69 -30.67 -17.38
CA GLU A 50 -34.10 -30.74 -18.70
C GLU A 50 -34.59 -29.57 -19.56
N THR A 51 -33.73 -28.98 -20.38
CA THR A 51 -33.87 -29.01 -21.86
C THR A 51 -32.72 -28.30 -22.57
N VAL A 52 -32.33 -28.86 -23.72
CA VAL A 52 -31.30 -28.38 -24.68
C VAL A 52 -29.85 -28.44 -24.16
N ALA A 53 -28.93 -28.79 -25.06
CA ALA A 53 -27.55 -29.14 -24.73
C ALA A 53 -26.55 -28.01 -25.00
N SER A 54 -25.64 -27.83 -24.05
CA SER A 54 -24.32 -27.20 -24.20
C SER A 54 -23.38 -27.89 -23.21
N GLU A 55 -22.19 -28.28 -23.64
CA GLU A 55 -21.23 -28.96 -22.77
C GLU A 55 -20.72 -28.00 -21.67
N PRO A 56 -20.72 -28.40 -20.39
CA PRO A 56 -20.14 -27.59 -19.33
C PRO A 56 -18.62 -27.66 -19.41
N ILE A 57 -17.97 -26.56 -19.81
CA ILE A 57 -16.52 -26.39 -19.72
C ILE A 57 -16.17 -26.25 -18.23
N CYS A 58 -15.81 -27.36 -17.61
CA CYS A 58 -15.32 -27.40 -16.24
C CYS A 58 -13.89 -26.84 -16.17
N TRP A 59 -13.77 -25.60 -15.71
CA TRP A 59 -12.49 -25.07 -15.26
C TRP A 59 -12.12 -25.72 -13.92
N GLU A 60 -11.09 -26.56 -13.91
CA GLU A 60 -10.47 -27.01 -12.65
C GLU A 60 -9.71 -25.84 -12.00
N PHE A 61 -10.45 -24.99 -11.28
CA PHE A 61 -9.86 -24.16 -10.25
C PHE A 61 -9.28 -25.09 -9.18
N SER A 62 -7.97 -25.07 -9.01
CA SER A 62 -7.28 -25.79 -7.95
C SER A 62 -7.47 -25.05 -6.63
N ASP A 63 -8.69 -25.16 -6.07
CA ASP A 63 -9.09 -24.66 -4.76
C ASP A 63 -8.36 -25.41 -3.64
N ASN A 64 -7.06 -25.15 -3.54
CA ASN A 64 -6.19 -25.54 -2.44
C ASN A 64 -5.79 -24.32 -1.60
N GLN A 65 -6.64 -23.28 -1.59
CA GLN A 65 -6.75 -22.40 -0.44
C GLN A 65 -7.46 -23.16 0.67
N THR A 66 -6.68 -23.86 1.50
CA THR A 66 -7.14 -24.29 2.82
C THR A 66 -7.73 -23.08 3.53
N ALA A 67 -9.01 -23.12 3.88
CA ALA A 67 -9.69 -22.03 4.58
C ALA A 67 -8.90 -21.67 5.84
N THR A 68 -8.21 -20.54 5.83
CA THR A 68 -7.39 -20.08 6.93
C THR A 68 -8.27 -19.76 8.13
N ALA A 69 -7.74 -20.00 9.33
CA ALA A 69 -8.50 -19.82 10.56
C ALA A 69 -9.09 -18.41 10.65
N ALA A 70 -10.28 -18.30 11.25
CA ALA A 70 -10.98 -17.03 11.45
C ALA A 70 -10.02 -15.99 12.04
N THR A 71 -9.66 -14.99 11.24
CA THR A 71 -8.72 -13.94 11.63
C THR A 71 -9.30 -13.19 12.82
N THR A 72 -8.60 -13.20 13.96
CA THR A 72 -8.96 -12.39 15.12
C THR A 72 -9.05 -10.93 14.68
N ASP A 73 -10.23 -10.33 14.85
CA ASP A 73 -10.49 -8.94 14.45
C ASP A 73 -9.57 -8.00 15.23
N ASN A 74 -8.54 -7.52 14.54
CA ASN A 74 -7.47 -6.69 15.07
C ASN A 74 -7.15 -5.51 14.14
N HIS A 75 -8.00 -5.28 13.13
CA HIS A 75 -7.87 -4.19 12.17
C HIS A 75 -6.52 -4.06 11.42
N LYS A 76 -5.65 -5.09 11.40
CA LYS A 76 -4.32 -5.01 10.76
C LYS A 76 -4.30 -5.33 9.26
N HIS A 77 -5.37 -5.87 8.69
CA HIS A 77 -5.39 -6.26 7.29
C HIS A 77 -5.70 -5.06 6.37
N PRO A 78 -4.84 -4.71 5.38
CA PRO A 78 -5.03 -3.51 4.58
C PRO A 78 -6.15 -3.61 3.53
N ASN A 79 -6.64 -4.82 3.21
CA ASN A 79 -7.76 -5.05 2.28
C ASN A 79 -7.50 -4.63 0.82
N TYR A 80 -6.24 -4.58 0.38
CA TYR A 80 -5.85 -4.37 -1.02
C TYR A 80 -6.54 -5.35 -1.99
N ALA A 81 -6.64 -4.97 -3.28
CA ALA A 81 -6.99 -5.90 -4.34
C ALA A 81 -5.84 -6.90 -4.63
N PRO A 82 -6.12 -8.13 -5.11
CA PRO A 82 -5.08 -9.08 -5.49
C PRO A 82 -4.14 -8.49 -6.56
N GLY A 83 -2.83 -8.59 -6.33
CA GLY A 83 -1.81 -8.00 -7.22
C GLY A 83 -1.49 -6.53 -6.96
N HIS A 84 -2.11 -5.91 -5.95
CA HIS A 84 -1.81 -4.55 -5.50
C HIS A 84 -1.18 -4.54 -4.08
N ASP A 85 -0.31 -3.57 -3.82
CA ASP A 85 0.35 -3.28 -2.53
C ASP A 85 0.74 -1.79 -2.51
N VAL A 86 1.21 -1.28 -1.37
CA VAL A 86 1.62 0.12 -1.15
C VAL A 86 0.45 1.11 -1.05
N ILE A 87 0.48 1.94 0.00
CA ILE A 87 -0.40 3.12 0.14
C ILE A 87 0.33 4.36 -0.40
N VAL A 88 -0.33 5.22 -1.16
CA VAL A 88 0.17 6.58 -1.44
C VAL A 88 -0.58 7.61 -0.58
N HIS A 89 0.12 8.57 0.03
CA HIS A 89 -0.53 9.71 0.67
C HIS A 89 -0.66 10.85 -0.34
N LEU A 90 -1.82 10.97 -1.00
CA LEU A 90 -2.14 12.09 -1.90
C LEU A 90 -2.52 13.33 -1.07
N PHE A 91 -1.51 13.89 -0.40
CA PHE A 91 -1.67 14.94 0.60
C PHE A 91 -2.23 16.23 -0.01
N GLU A 92 -3.32 16.76 0.56
CA GLU A 92 -4.06 17.93 0.07
C GLU A 92 -4.69 17.78 -1.34
N TRP A 93 -4.80 16.59 -1.92
CA TRP A 93 -5.49 16.43 -3.22
C TRP A 93 -7.01 16.58 -3.13
N ARG A 94 -7.67 17.02 -4.21
CA ARG A 94 -9.14 17.07 -4.32
C ARG A 94 -9.72 15.71 -4.67
N TRP A 95 -10.91 15.38 -4.15
CA TRP A 95 -11.49 14.03 -4.29
C TRP A 95 -11.71 13.62 -5.76
N LYS A 96 -12.16 14.55 -6.61
CA LYS A 96 -12.25 14.33 -8.05
C LYS A 96 -10.89 13.95 -8.67
N ASP A 97 -9.83 14.66 -8.32
CA ASP A 97 -8.51 14.44 -8.91
C ASP A 97 -7.89 13.11 -8.42
N ILE A 98 -8.19 12.69 -7.18
CA ILE A 98 -7.86 11.35 -6.68
C ILE A 98 -8.62 10.27 -7.46
N GLY A 99 -9.92 10.45 -7.71
CA GLY A 99 -10.72 9.53 -8.53
C GLY A 99 -10.17 9.36 -9.95
N ASP A 100 -9.77 10.47 -10.59
CA ASP A 100 -9.10 10.45 -11.88
C ASP A 100 -7.73 9.74 -11.81
N GLU A 101 -6.97 9.95 -10.74
CA GLU A 101 -5.64 9.37 -10.52
C GLU A 101 -5.69 7.85 -10.24
N CYS A 102 -6.73 7.38 -9.54
CA CYS A 102 -7.00 5.96 -9.31
C CYS A 102 -7.16 5.20 -10.63
N GLU A 103 -8.00 5.71 -11.53
CA GLU A 103 -8.30 5.07 -12.82
C GLU A 103 -7.12 5.17 -13.80
N ARG A 104 -6.49 6.34 -13.93
CA ARG A 104 -5.48 6.59 -14.97
C ARG A 104 -4.06 6.17 -14.62
N PHE A 105 -3.78 5.85 -13.35
CA PHE A 105 -2.40 5.60 -12.90
C PHE A 105 -2.28 4.61 -11.75
N LEU A 106 -2.92 4.83 -10.60
CA LEU A 106 -2.66 4.02 -9.40
C LEU A 106 -3.11 2.57 -9.56
N GLY A 107 -4.30 2.34 -10.13
CA GLY A 107 -4.78 0.99 -10.47
C GLY A 107 -3.87 0.31 -11.49
N PRO A 108 -3.62 0.92 -12.68
CA PRO A 108 -2.69 0.38 -13.68
C PRO A 108 -1.26 0.10 -13.21
N MET A 109 -0.75 0.82 -12.19
CA MET A 109 0.58 0.60 -11.60
C MET A 109 0.56 -0.34 -10.36
N GLY A 110 -0.60 -0.85 -9.96
CA GLY A 110 -0.75 -1.81 -8.86
C GLY A 110 -0.60 -1.21 -7.46
N PHE A 111 -0.93 0.06 -7.25
CA PHE A 111 -1.00 0.64 -5.90
C PHE A 111 -2.22 0.08 -5.14
N GLY A 112 -1.99 -0.31 -3.89
CA GLY A 112 -3.01 -0.90 -2.99
C GLY A 112 -4.03 0.11 -2.47
N GLY A 113 -3.64 1.38 -2.30
CA GLY A 113 -4.61 2.42 -1.95
C GLY A 113 -4.04 3.82 -1.75
N VAL A 114 -4.92 4.73 -1.35
CA VAL A 114 -4.66 6.15 -1.11
C VAL A 114 -5.01 6.50 0.34
N GLN A 115 -4.06 7.04 1.10
CA GLN A 115 -4.40 7.88 2.26
C GLN A 115 -4.86 9.23 1.72
N VAL A 116 -6.06 9.66 2.09
CA VAL A 116 -6.55 11.02 1.83
C VAL A 116 -6.33 11.89 3.07
N SER A 117 -6.08 13.19 2.87
CA SER A 117 -6.09 14.17 3.96
C SER A 117 -7.46 14.25 4.66
N PRO A 118 -7.56 14.88 5.84
CA PRO A 118 -8.79 14.88 6.64
C PRO A 118 -10.04 15.29 5.87
N ILE A 119 -11.14 14.59 6.17
CA ILE A 119 -12.45 14.74 5.52
C ILE A 119 -13.48 15.43 6.43
N GLN A 120 -13.21 15.55 7.73
CA GLN A 120 -13.95 16.40 8.66
C GLN A 120 -13.95 17.85 8.19
N GLU A 121 -15.05 18.56 8.39
CA GLU A 121 -15.10 20.01 8.20
C GLU A 121 -14.16 20.68 9.20
N ASN A 122 -13.12 21.31 8.66
CA ASN A 122 -12.10 22.01 9.43
C ASN A 122 -12.33 23.53 9.44
N VAL A 123 -11.79 24.22 10.45
CA VAL A 123 -11.76 25.70 10.51
C VAL A 123 -10.98 26.29 9.33
N VAL A 124 -11.46 27.41 8.79
CA VAL A 124 -10.76 28.21 7.78
C VAL A 124 -9.78 29.16 8.48
N ILE A 125 -8.48 28.94 8.32
CA ILE A 125 -7.44 29.74 9.00
C ILE A 125 -6.81 30.74 8.02
N PRO A 126 -6.58 32.01 8.40
CA PRO A 126 -5.91 33.00 7.55
C PRO A 126 -4.59 32.46 6.96
N GLY A 127 -4.38 32.67 5.66
CA GLY A 127 -3.25 32.10 4.91
C GLY A 127 -3.44 30.64 4.43
N ARG A 128 -4.51 29.96 4.86
CA ARG A 128 -4.89 28.59 4.46
C ARG A 128 -3.76 27.54 4.61
N PRO A 129 -3.05 27.49 5.76
CA PRO A 129 -1.97 26.53 6.00
C PRO A 129 -2.48 25.09 5.86
N TRP A 130 -1.61 24.13 5.58
CA TRP A 130 -2.02 22.71 5.47
C TRP A 130 -2.59 22.18 6.80
N TRP A 131 -2.05 22.65 7.93
CA TRP A 131 -2.44 22.17 9.26
C TRP A 131 -3.82 22.67 9.70
N GLU A 132 -4.50 23.55 8.93
CA GLU A 132 -5.90 23.90 9.21
C GLU A 132 -6.81 22.65 9.22
N ARG A 133 -6.47 21.60 8.45
CA ARG A 133 -7.24 20.34 8.38
C ARG A 133 -7.24 19.54 9.67
N TYR A 134 -6.22 19.71 10.50
CA TYR A 134 -6.08 19.04 11.80
C TYR A 134 -6.71 19.89 12.92
N GLN A 135 -7.68 20.73 12.56
CA GLN A 135 -8.56 21.46 13.47
C GLN A 135 -10.03 21.25 13.06
N PRO A 136 -10.62 20.07 13.35
CA PRO A 136 -12.02 19.80 13.06
C PRO A 136 -12.95 20.78 13.80
N ILE A 137 -14.04 21.18 13.15
CA ILE A 137 -15.18 21.84 13.82
C ILE A 137 -16.52 21.14 13.55
N SER A 138 -16.61 20.30 12.52
CA SER A 138 -17.75 19.39 12.33
C SER A 138 -17.38 18.08 11.62
N TYR A 139 -18.25 17.08 11.73
CA TYR A 139 -18.11 15.79 11.06
C TYR A 139 -18.90 15.73 9.72
N ARG A 140 -19.19 16.89 9.12
CA ARG A 140 -19.68 17.01 7.74
C ARG A 140 -18.51 16.80 6.77
N PHE A 141 -18.71 16.03 5.70
CA PHE A 141 -17.68 15.87 4.67
C PHE A 141 -17.73 17.07 3.70
N VAL A 142 -17.16 18.20 4.12
CA VAL A 142 -17.00 19.41 3.30
C VAL A 142 -15.66 20.05 3.66
N THR A 143 -14.69 19.99 2.76
CA THR A 143 -13.34 20.56 2.96
C THR A 143 -12.84 21.22 1.68
N ARG A 144 -11.61 21.77 1.69
CA ARG A 144 -10.93 22.26 0.48
C ARG A 144 -10.85 21.23 -0.65
N SER A 145 -10.90 19.93 -0.35
CA SER A 145 -10.86 18.84 -1.34
C SER A 145 -12.19 18.53 -2.04
N GLY A 146 -13.31 19.05 -1.55
CA GLY A 146 -14.65 18.77 -2.06
C GLY A 146 -15.66 18.39 -0.98
N ASN A 147 -16.84 17.93 -1.42
CA ASN A 147 -17.98 17.56 -0.57
C ASN A 147 -18.28 16.04 -0.57
N GLU A 148 -19.24 15.57 0.24
CA GLU A 148 -19.61 14.15 0.37
C GLU A 148 -19.94 13.47 -0.97
N ILE A 149 -20.57 14.16 -1.92
CA ILE A 149 -20.93 13.59 -3.22
C ILE A 149 -19.65 13.29 -4.02
N GLU A 150 -18.68 14.22 -4.00
CA GLU A 150 -17.37 14.06 -4.65
C GLU A 150 -16.51 13.02 -3.94
N PHE A 151 -16.63 12.90 -2.61
CA PHE A 151 -15.98 11.87 -1.82
C PHE A 151 -16.52 10.46 -2.17
N ARG A 152 -17.85 10.32 -2.25
CA ARG A 152 -18.52 9.06 -2.66
C ARG A 152 -18.31 8.73 -4.13
N ASP A 153 -18.05 9.72 -4.99
CA ASP A 153 -17.62 9.50 -6.38
C ASP A 153 -16.20 8.93 -6.42
N MET A 154 -15.27 9.57 -5.72
CA MET A 154 -13.88 9.13 -5.57
C MET A 154 -13.78 7.70 -5.02
N THR A 155 -14.42 7.39 -3.89
CA THR A 155 -14.36 6.05 -3.29
C THR A 155 -14.95 4.98 -4.20
N ARG A 156 -16.04 5.27 -4.93
CA ARG A 156 -16.62 4.35 -5.91
C ARG A 156 -15.62 4.06 -7.04
N ARG A 157 -15.02 5.10 -7.63
CA ARG A 157 -14.08 5.01 -8.75
C ARG A 157 -12.78 4.30 -8.36
N CYS A 158 -12.19 4.67 -7.23
CA CYS A 158 -10.96 4.05 -6.74
C CYS A 158 -11.13 2.57 -6.43
N ASN A 159 -12.20 2.17 -5.72
CA ASN A 159 -12.44 0.75 -5.44
C ASN A 159 -12.71 -0.05 -6.73
N ALA A 160 -13.36 0.53 -7.74
CA ALA A 160 -13.53 -0.10 -9.06
C ALA A 160 -12.21 -0.28 -9.82
N ALA A 161 -11.22 0.58 -9.57
CA ALA A 161 -9.84 0.46 -10.07
C ALA A 161 -8.91 -0.41 -9.20
N GLY A 162 -9.46 -1.11 -8.18
CA GLY A 162 -8.68 -1.92 -7.22
C GLY A 162 -7.96 -1.11 -6.12
N VAL A 163 -8.05 0.22 -6.16
CA VAL A 163 -7.34 1.16 -5.29
C VAL A 163 -8.21 1.48 -4.06
N ARG A 164 -7.76 1.10 -2.87
CA ARG A 164 -8.50 1.35 -1.62
C ARG A 164 -8.35 2.81 -1.15
N ILE A 165 -9.30 3.30 -0.35
CA ILE A 165 -9.25 4.63 0.28
C ILE A 165 -9.10 4.47 1.79
N TYR A 166 -8.15 5.18 2.39
CA TYR A 166 -7.97 5.28 3.84
C TYR A 166 -8.13 6.74 4.27
N VAL A 167 -9.02 6.99 5.23
CA VAL A 167 -9.32 8.35 5.70
C VAL A 167 -8.37 8.74 6.82
N ASP A 168 -7.76 9.91 6.70
CA ASP A 168 -7.12 10.57 7.85
C ASP A 168 -8.20 11.09 8.81
N ALA A 169 -8.23 10.55 10.03
CA ALA A 169 -9.30 10.71 10.99
C ALA A 169 -8.78 11.26 12.33
N ILE A 170 -9.04 12.54 12.56
CA ILE A 170 -8.93 13.17 13.88
C ILE A 170 -10.08 12.69 14.76
N LEU A 171 -9.72 11.92 15.79
CA LEU A 171 -10.61 11.49 16.89
C LEU A 171 -10.21 12.10 18.25
N ASN A 172 -9.01 12.68 18.35
CA ASN A 172 -8.45 13.19 19.60
C ASN A 172 -9.07 14.53 20.03
N HIS A 173 -9.17 15.47 19.09
CA HIS A 173 -9.43 16.88 19.40
C HIS A 173 -10.32 17.53 18.33
N VAL A 174 -10.73 18.76 18.63
CA VAL A 174 -11.32 19.73 17.69
C VAL A 174 -10.38 20.94 17.56
N SER A 175 -10.82 22.03 16.92
CA SER A 175 -10.01 23.25 16.79
C SER A 175 -9.51 23.79 18.15
N ALA A 176 -8.45 24.57 18.10
CA ALA A 176 -8.05 25.43 19.21
C ALA A 176 -8.94 26.69 19.31
N ASP A 177 -8.66 27.52 20.31
CA ASP A 177 -9.06 28.91 20.42
C ASP A 177 -8.34 29.76 19.34
N HIS A 178 -9.04 30.74 18.74
CA HIS A 178 -8.51 31.66 17.71
C HIS A 178 -8.92 33.11 18.01
N ASP A 179 -8.20 34.09 17.47
CA ASP A 179 -8.50 35.53 17.60
C ASP A 179 -9.43 36.09 16.50
N PHE A 180 -9.97 35.20 15.66
CA PHE A 180 -10.96 35.46 14.60
C PHE A 180 -12.18 34.54 14.71
N GLU A 181 -13.25 34.83 13.96
CA GLU A 181 -14.47 34.04 13.98
C GLU A 181 -14.26 32.62 13.40
N VAL A 182 -14.54 31.59 14.20
CA VAL A 182 -14.26 30.20 13.84
C VAL A 182 -15.38 29.63 12.95
N ILE A 183 -15.23 29.89 11.66
CA ILE A 183 -16.05 29.35 10.57
C ILE A 183 -15.34 28.16 9.91
N GLY A 184 -16.10 27.11 9.64
CA GLY A 184 -15.64 25.90 8.95
C GLY A 184 -15.72 25.99 7.44
N THR A 185 -14.99 25.09 6.79
CA THR A 185 -14.96 24.91 5.33
C THR A 185 -16.30 24.53 4.70
N GLY A 186 -17.29 24.12 5.50
CA GLY A 186 -18.69 23.90 5.11
C GLY A 186 -19.68 24.93 5.67
N GLY A 187 -19.20 26.02 6.27
CA GLY A 187 -20.02 27.09 6.84
C GLY A 187 -20.61 26.80 8.22
N SER A 188 -20.16 25.76 8.94
CA SER A 188 -20.47 25.61 10.36
C SER A 188 -19.77 26.70 11.18
N TRP A 189 -20.38 27.12 12.29
CA TRP A 189 -19.78 28.05 13.27
C TRP A 189 -19.51 27.31 14.58
N ALA A 190 -18.46 27.71 15.28
CA ALA A 190 -18.15 27.25 16.64
C ALA A 190 -17.65 28.40 17.53
N ASP A 191 -17.79 28.22 18.84
CA ASP A 191 -17.09 29.03 19.86
C ASP A 191 -16.20 28.09 20.68
N PRO A 192 -14.92 27.94 20.31
CA PRO A 192 -13.96 27.14 21.04
C PRO A 192 -13.80 27.58 22.50
N SER A 193 -13.93 28.88 22.80
CA SER A 193 -13.64 29.45 24.11
C SER A 193 -14.65 29.02 25.20
N THR A 194 -15.90 28.76 24.80
CA THR A 194 -16.90 28.11 25.65
C THR A 194 -17.02 26.60 25.42
N ARG A 195 -16.19 26.04 24.52
CA ARG A 195 -16.19 24.65 24.04
C ARG A 195 -17.53 24.26 23.41
N ASN A 196 -18.08 25.15 22.57
CA ASN A 196 -19.35 24.98 21.87
C ASN A 196 -19.13 24.64 20.40
N TYR A 197 -19.35 23.38 20.04
CA TYR A 197 -19.32 22.88 18.67
C TYR A 197 -20.70 22.35 18.30
N SER A 198 -21.65 23.28 18.14
CA SER A 198 -23.07 23.02 17.83
C SER A 198 -23.30 22.22 16.53
N ALA A 199 -22.29 22.03 15.69
CA ALA A 199 -22.34 21.16 14.49
C ALA A 199 -21.91 19.69 14.75
N ILE A 200 -21.30 19.39 15.90
CA ILE A 200 -21.05 18.02 16.42
C ILE A 200 -22.03 17.69 17.58
N PRO A 201 -22.98 18.59 17.87
CA PRO A 201 -23.44 18.92 19.21
C PRO A 201 -22.49 18.69 20.41
N TYR A 202 -21.19 19.04 20.33
CA TYR A 202 -20.33 19.01 21.53
C TYR A 202 -20.47 20.29 22.37
N SER A 203 -20.31 20.10 23.68
CA SER A 203 -20.37 21.07 24.75
C SER A 203 -19.13 20.93 25.65
N ARG A 204 -18.93 21.85 26.59
CA ARG A 204 -17.85 21.75 27.60
C ARG A 204 -17.83 20.43 28.41
N GLY A 205 -18.93 19.68 28.45
CA GLY A 205 -18.98 18.37 29.12
C GLY A 205 -18.32 17.23 28.33
N ASP A 206 -18.00 17.44 27.06
CA ASP A 206 -17.48 16.43 26.12
C ASP A 206 -15.94 16.45 25.99
N PHE A 207 -15.27 17.28 26.79
CA PHE A 207 -13.83 17.53 26.75
C PHE A 207 -13.16 17.20 28.08
N HIS A 208 -11.90 16.78 28.01
CA HIS A 208 -11.06 16.71 29.19
C HIS A 208 -10.89 18.10 29.84
N ARG A 209 -10.52 18.12 31.12
CA ARG A 209 -10.24 19.37 31.83
C ARG A 209 -9.00 20.04 31.24
N SER A 210 -9.21 21.10 30.46
CA SER A 210 -8.17 21.97 29.88
C SER A 210 -6.92 22.11 30.78
N CYS A 211 -5.81 21.65 30.19
CA CYS A 211 -4.44 21.73 30.66
C CYS A 211 -3.54 21.64 29.42
N PRO A 212 -2.40 22.34 29.36
CA PRO A 212 -1.46 22.21 28.24
C PRO A 212 -0.56 20.99 28.43
N LEU A 213 -0.37 20.18 27.39
CA LEU A 213 0.64 19.12 27.40
C LEU A 213 2.05 19.73 27.47
N ARG A 214 2.86 19.30 28.45
CA ARG A 214 4.25 19.74 28.64
C ARG A 214 5.24 18.58 28.87
N ASN A 215 4.80 17.48 29.47
CA ASN A 215 5.63 16.36 29.91
C ASN A 215 5.28 15.05 29.18
N PHE A 216 6.00 14.76 28.11
CA PHE A 216 5.86 13.50 27.35
C PHE A 216 6.26 12.24 28.14
N SER A 217 6.87 12.37 29.32
CA SER A 217 7.13 11.26 30.25
C SER A 217 5.93 10.91 31.15
N ASN A 218 4.82 11.63 31.05
CA ASN A 218 3.61 11.45 31.87
C ASN A 218 2.42 10.98 31.01
N PRO A 219 2.09 9.67 30.97
CA PRO A 219 1.04 9.13 30.09
C PRO A 219 -0.35 9.74 30.28
N VAL A 220 -0.67 10.23 31.48
CA VAL A 220 -1.96 10.88 31.76
C VAL A 220 -2.00 12.29 31.18
N GLU A 221 -0.89 13.02 31.21
CA GLU A 221 -0.81 14.36 30.61
C GLU A 221 -0.72 14.27 29.09
N VAL A 222 -0.04 13.25 28.55
CA VAL A 222 -0.02 12.95 27.11
C VAL A 222 -1.43 12.67 26.56
N ARG A 223 -2.35 12.13 27.37
CA ARG A 223 -3.67 11.64 26.93
C ARG A 223 -4.90 12.38 27.47
N ASN A 224 -4.71 13.42 28.27
CA ASN A 224 -5.81 14.19 28.87
C ASN A 224 -5.55 15.72 28.87
N CYS A 225 -4.52 16.18 28.16
CA CYS A 225 -4.16 17.60 28.05
C CYS A 225 -3.99 18.03 26.58
N GLU A 226 -4.37 19.28 26.32
CA GLU A 226 -4.52 19.90 25.02
C GLU A 226 -3.16 19.98 24.29
N LEU A 227 -3.03 19.14 23.25
CA LEU A 227 -1.89 19.13 22.33
C LEU A 227 -1.84 20.47 21.59
N VAL A 228 -0.80 21.28 21.85
CA VAL A 228 -0.61 22.65 21.30
C VAL A 228 -1.84 23.58 21.43
N GLY A 229 -2.74 23.32 22.37
CA GLY A 229 -3.97 24.10 22.60
C GLY A 229 -5.22 23.59 21.85
N LEU A 230 -5.10 22.52 21.05
CA LEU A 230 -6.24 21.84 20.42
C LEU A 230 -7.13 21.21 21.50
N HIS A 231 -8.45 21.40 21.40
CA HIS A 231 -9.35 21.06 22.50
C HIS A 231 -9.62 19.56 22.58
N ASP A 232 -9.13 18.97 23.67
CA ASP A 232 -8.97 17.54 23.88
C ASP A 232 -10.29 16.86 24.29
N LEU A 233 -10.79 15.95 23.45
CA LEU A 233 -12.05 15.25 23.67
C LEU A 233 -11.89 14.17 24.74
N ASP A 234 -12.91 13.96 25.57
CA ASP A 234 -12.93 12.84 26.52
C ASP A 234 -13.55 11.60 25.83
N GLN A 235 -12.72 10.76 25.21
CA GLN A 235 -13.20 9.55 24.53
C GLN A 235 -13.72 8.46 25.50
N SER A 236 -13.65 8.68 26.82
CA SER A 236 -14.29 7.81 27.79
C SER A 236 -15.81 8.04 27.87
N ILE A 237 -16.27 9.23 27.45
CA ILE A 237 -17.67 9.64 27.43
C ILE A 237 -18.40 9.00 26.23
N GLU A 238 -19.53 8.34 26.52
CA GLU A 238 -20.28 7.60 25.52
C GLU A 238 -20.83 8.49 24.40
N HIS A 239 -21.24 9.73 24.70
CA HIS A 239 -21.67 10.70 23.69
C HIS A 239 -20.55 11.07 22.71
N VAL A 240 -19.31 11.23 23.18
CA VAL A 240 -18.13 11.45 22.32
C VAL A 240 -17.93 10.24 21.40
N ARG A 241 -17.95 9.03 21.97
CA ARG A 241 -17.86 7.79 21.18
C ARG A 241 -18.97 7.68 20.13
N GLU A 242 -20.22 8.01 20.46
CA GLU A 242 -21.34 7.99 19.50
C GLU A 242 -21.11 8.92 18.30
N ARG A 243 -20.61 10.15 18.53
CA ARG A 243 -20.33 11.10 17.44
C ARG A 243 -19.16 10.63 16.56
N LEU A 244 -18.08 10.14 17.17
CA LEU A 244 -16.92 9.57 16.46
C LEU A 244 -17.32 8.33 15.64
N LEU A 245 -18.13 7.43 16.22
CA LEU A 245 -18.64 6.24 15.53
C LEU A 245 -19.57 6.59 14.37
N ALA A 246 -20.45 7.59 14.54
CA ALA A 246 -21.30 8.06 13.45
C ALA A 246 -20.49 8.62 12.27
N PHE A 247 -19.40 9.34 12.55
CA PHE A 247 -18.44 9.80 11.54
C PHE A 247 -17.76 8.63 10.82
N MET A 248 -17.13 7.71 11.56
CA MET A 248 -16.38 6.60 10.96
C MET A 248 -17.28 5.63 10.19
N ASN A 249 -18.45 5.28 10.74
CA ASN A 249 -19.39 4.38 10.07
C ASN A 249 -20.02 5.01 8.80
N ARG A 250 -20.17 6.34 8.74
CA ARG A 250 -20.53 7.06 7.50
C ARG A 250 -19.44 6.97 6.43
N ALA A 251 -18.16 7.00 6.82
CA ALA A 251 -17.05 6.80 5.90
C ALA A 251 -16.99 5.35 5.39
N ILE A 252 -17.25 4.35 6.25
CA ILE A 252 -17.35 2.93 5.85
C ILE A 252 -18.52 2.70 4.88
N ASP A 253 -19.68 3.30 5.14
CA ASP A 253 -20.83 3.33 4.22
C ASP A 253 -20.48 4.01 2.87
N ALA A 254 -19.66 5.07 2.90
CA ALA A 254 -19.10 5.69 1.70
C ALA A 254 -18.03 4.84 0.97
N GLY A 255 -17.62 3.69 1.51
CA GLY A 255 -16.74 2.74 0.83
C GLY A 255 -15.24 2.90 1.09
N VAL A 256 -14.84 3.50 2.22
CA VAL A 256 -13.42 3.48 2.63
C VAL A 256 -13.01 2.08 3.11
N ALA A 257 -11.73 1.74 2.97
CA ALA A 257 -11.16 0.48 3.44
C ALA A 257 -10.61 0.54 4.87
N GLY A 258 -10.48 1.73 5.45
CA GLY A 258 -9.82 1.95 6.73
C GLY A 258 -9.48 3.41 7.03
N PHE A 259 -8.67 3.61 8.06
CA PHE A 259 -8.35 4.93 8.64
C PHE A 259 -6.90 5.05 9.10
N ARG A 260 -6.28 6.22 8.85
CA ARG A 260 -5.15 6.73 9.65
C ARG A 260 -5.76 7.42 10.87
N ILE A 261 -5.43 6.96 12.06
CA ILE A 261 -5.89 7.60 13.30
C ILE A 261 -4.85 8.63 13.71
N ASP A 262 -5.21 9.90 13.54
CA ASP A 262 -4.40 11.06 13.92
C ASP A 262 -4.15 11.09 15.44
N ALA A 263 -2.96 11.54 15.84
CA ALA A 263 -2.60 11.77 17.23
C ALA A 263 -2.89 10.58 18.18
N ALA A 264 -2.91 9.33 17.71
CA ALA A 264 -3.33 8.19 18.51
C ALA A 264 -2.53 7.99 19.81
N LYS A 265 -1.26 8.44 19.86
CA LYS A 265 -0.45 8.55 21.09
C LYS A 265 -1.17 9.28 22.24
N HIS A 266 -2.01 10.25 21.90
CA HIS A 266 -2.73 11.16 22.80
C HIS A 266 -4.14 10.68 23.17
N MET A 267 -4.55 9.48 22.74
CA MET A 267 -5.80 8.84 23.17
C MET A 267 -5.52 7.59 24.01
N TRP A 268 -6.47 7.20 24.86
CA TRP A 268 -6.33 5.97 25.65
C TRP A 268 -6.57 4.72 24.78
N PRO A 269 -5.65 3.72 24.79
CA PRO A 269 -5.82 2.46 24.07
C PRO A 269 -7.12 1.70 24.41
N GLN A 270 -7.69 1.93 25.59
CA GLN A 270 -8.95 1.33 26.04
C GLN A 270 -10.15 1.92 25.29
N ASP A 271 -10.19 3.25 25.14
CA ASP A 271 -11.27 3.93 24.43
C ASP A 271 -11.21 3.70 22.92
N LEU A 272 -9.99 3.66 22.35
CA LEU A 272 -9.78 3.28 20.96
C LEU A 272 -10.27 1.83 20.68
N ARG A 273 -9.98 0.86 21.56
CA ARG A 273 -10.55 -0.51 21.45
C ARG A 273 -12.08 -0.50 21.47
N ILE A 274 -12.71 0.31 22.33
CA ILE A 274 -14.18 0.43 22.40
C ILE A 274 -14.74 1.04 21.11
N ILE A 275 -14.08 2.04 20.53
CA ILE A 275 -14.50 2.64 19.25
C ILE A 275 -14.35 1.61 18.11
N TYR A 276 -13.17 1.01 17.93
CA TYR A 276 -12.94 0.14 16.76
C TYR A 276 -13.82 -1.13 16.78
N SER A 277 -14.03 -1.72 17.96
CA SER A 277 -14.93 -2.88 18.14
C SER A 277 -16.41 -2.61 17.78
N ARG A 278 -16.80 -1.34 17.63
CA ARG A 278 -18.15 -0.89 17.23
C ARG A 278 -18.20 -0.31 15.80
N LEU A 279 -17.11 -0.39 15.06
CA LEU A 279 -17.11 -0.07 13.63
C LEU A 279 -17.87 -1.14 12.84
N ASN A 280 -18.55 -0.73 11.79
CA ASN A 280 -19.19 -1.60 10.81
C ASN A 280 -18.15 -2.42 10.03
N ASP A 281 -18.57 -3.56 9.49
CA ASP A 281 -17.81 -4.27 8.46
C ASP A 281 -17.78 -3.46 7.15
N LEU A 282 -16.74 -3.65 6.36
CA LEU A 282 -16.56 -2.99 5.07
C LEU A 282 -17.64 -3.41 4.07
N ASN A 283 -18.26 -2.42 3.43
CA ASN A 283 -19.43 -2.62 2.59
C ASN A 283 -19.11 -3.42 1.29
N PRO A 284 -19.67 -4.63 1.10
CA PRO A 284 -19.37 -5.46 -0.07
C PRO A 284 -19.73 -4.83 -1.43
N SER A 285 -20.58 -3.79 -1.48
CA SER A 285 -20.87 -3.06 -2.74
C SER A 285 -19.65 -2.31 -3.28
N HIS A 286 -18.59 -2.15 -2.49
CA HIS A 286 -17.30 -1.57 -2.89
C HIS A 286 -16.22 -2.64 -3.15
N GLY A 287 -16.62 -3.90 -3.37
CA GLY A 287 -15.70 -4.99 -3.71
C GLY A 287 -14.83 -5.43 -2.52
N PHE A 288 -15.37 -5.38 -1.30
CA PHE A 288 -14.77 -5.97 -0.11
C PHE A 288 -15.36 -7.37 0.17
N PRO A 289 -14.60 -8.32 0.72
CA PRO A 289 -15.15 -9.57 1.23
C PRO A 289 -16.22 -9.33 2.32
N ARG A 290 -17.14 -10.28 2.49
CA ARG A 290 -18.05 -10.26 3.64
C ARG A 290 -17.24 -10.36 4.94
N ASN A 291 -17.68 -9.63 5.96
CA ASN A 291 -17.04 -9.57 7.28
C ASN A 291 -15.60 -9.01 7.24
N ALA A 292 -15.19 -8.34 6.15
CA ALA A 292 -13.91 -7.64 6.10
C ALA A 292 -13.95 -6.43 7.04
N ARG A 293 -12.89 -6.25 7.82
CA ARG A 293 -12.83 -5.23 8.88
C ARG A 293 -11.98 -4.05 8.42
N PRO A 294 -12.32 -2.80 8.79
CA PRO A 294 -11.58 -1.62 8.35
C PRO A 294 -10.13 -1.70 8.81
N TYR A 295 -9.18 -1.39 7.92
CA TYR A 295 -7.77 -1.28 8.28
C TYR A 295 -7.58 -0.08 9.21
N ILE A 296 -6.98 -0.27 10.37
CA ILE A 296 -6.68 0.82 11.30
C ILE A 296 -5.17 0.91 11.46
N TYR A 297 -4.59 2.06 11.11
CA TYR A 297 -3.19 2.35 11.40
C TYR A 297 -3.06 3.65 12.19
N GLN A 298 -2.40 3.54 13.33
CA GLN A 298 -2.46 4.54 14.40
C GLN A 298 -1.19 5.37 14.43
N GLU A 299 -1.34 6.69 14.56
CA GLU A 299 -0.18 7.55 14.77
C GLU A 299 0.32 7.47 16.21
N VAL A 300 1.41 6.74 16.39
CA VAL A 300 2.17 6.75 17.64
C VAL A 300 3.61 7.09 17.33
N ILE A 301 3.96 8.35 17.53
CA ILE A 301 5.32 8.87 17.41
C ILE A 301 6.13 8.36 18.61
N ASP A 302 6.66 7.13 18.48
CA ASP A 302 7.52 6.48 19.46
C ASP A 302 8.85 6.05 18.80
N VAL A 303 9.88 6.85 19.06
CA VAL A 303 11.29 6.52 18.76
C VAL A 303 12.07 6.09 20.02
N GLY A 304 11.39 5.92 21.15
CA GLY A 304 11.95 5.67 22.48
C GLY A 304 12.23 6.96 23.28
N GLY A 305 12.13 6.86 24.62
CA GLY A 305 12.44 7.95 25.55
C GLY A 305 11.24 8.74 26.09
N GLU A 306 10.02 8.39 25.68
CA GLU A 306 8.77 8.95 26.21
C GLU A 306 8.06 7.97 27.16
N GLY A 307 7.00 8.43 27.84
CA GLY A 307 6.19 7.63 28.77
C GLY A 307 5.14 6.75 28.12
N VAL A 308 4.76 7.04 26.87
CA VAL A 308 3.78 6.26 26.06
C VAL A 308 4.54 5.53 24.95
N SER A 309 4.17 4.28 24.67
CA SER A 309 4.83 3.47 23.64
C SER A 309 3.85 2.86 22.62
N LYS A 310 4.35 2.70 21.38
CA LYS A 310 3.64 2.04 20.26
C LYS A 310 3.17 0.62 20.58
N TYR A 311 3.82 -0.08 21.52
CA TYR A 311 3.42 -1.41 21.97
C TYR A 311 2.13 -1.43 22.83
N GLU A 312 1.58 -0.27 23.21
CA GLU A 312 0.26 -0.19 23.88
C GLU A 312 -0.92 -0.28 22.88
N TYR A 313 -0.63 -0.16 21.58
CA TYR A 313 -1.63 0.05 20.50
C TYR A 313 -1.65 -1.07 19.43
N ASN A 314 -0.66 -1.96 19.41
CA ASN A 314 -0.40 -2.85 18.27
C ASN A 314 -1.10 -4.22 18.32
N ASP A 315 -1.94 -4.48 19.32
CA ASP A 315 -2.79 -5.68 19.41
C ASP A 315 -4.15 -5.51 18.71
N PHE A 316 -4.66 -4.27 18.58
CA PHE A 316 -5.99 -3.94 18.03
C PHE A 316 -5.95 -3.02 16.79
N GLY A 317 -4.76 -2.79 16.24
CA GLY A 317 -4.54 -2.09 14.97
C GLY A 317 -3.08 -2.20 14.55
N ALA A 318 -2.77 -1.69 13.35
CA ALA A 318 -1.41 -1.35 12.97
C ALA A 318 -1.00 0.01 13.59
N VAL A 319 0.28 0.33 13.55
CA VAL A 319 0.86 1.57 14.10
C VAL A 319 1.94 2.10 13.16
N THR A 320 2.09 3.43 13.09
CA THR A 320 3.15 4.12 12.35
C THR A 320 4.53 3.86 12.96
N GLU A 321 5.41 3.15 12.27
CA GLU A 321 6.75 2.86 12.75
C GLU A 321 7.73 3.99 12.37
N PHE A 322 7.64 5.11 13.09
CA PHE A 322 8.48 6.30 12.86
C PHE A 322 9.99 6.00 12.92
N ARG A 323 10.44 4.99 13.68
CA ARG A 323 11.86 4.61 13.72
C ARG A 323 12.36 4.10 12.37
N TYR A 324 11.50 3.52 11.53
CA TYR A 324 11.89 2.97 10.23
C TYR A 324 12.45 4.05 9.30
N GLY A 325 11.69 5.13 9.05
CA GLY A 325 12.12 6.22 8.19
C GLY A 325 13.37 6.94 8.71
N VAL A 326 13.51 7.05 10.03
CA VAL A 326 14.67 7.66 10.71
C VAL A 326 15.94 6.83 10.51
N GLU A 327 15.91 5.52 10.79
CA GLU A 327 17.09 4.66 10.61
C GLU A 327 17.45 4.48 9.13
N LEU A 328 16.46 4.33 8.25
CA LEU A 328 16.69 4.25 6.79
C LEU A 328 17.28 5.55 6.22
N SER A 329 16.82 6.71 6.72
CA SER A 329 17.41 8.01 6.37
C SER A 329 18.85 8.15 6.88
N LYS A 330 19.18 7.64 8.07
CA LYS A 330 20.57 7.59 8.56
C LYS A 330 21.43 6.68 7.67
N GLY A 331 20.93 5.51 7.30
CA GLY A 331 21.62 4.56 6.41
C GLY A 331 21.99 5.18 5.07
N MET A 332 21.00 5.72 4.36
CA MET A 332 21.20 6.36 3.05
C MET A 332 22.01 7.67 3.12
N MET A 333 22.19 8.27 4.30
CA MET A 333 23.10 9.40 4.54
C MET A 333 24.52 8.99 4.99
N GLY A 334 24.87 7.70 4.96
CA GLY A 334 26.17 7.19 5.44
C GLY A 334 26.38 7.32 6.96
N LYS A 335 25.32 7.62 7.73
CA LYS A 335 25.35 7.77 9.19
C LYS A 335 25.16 6.44 9.93
N ASN A 336 24.87 5.37 9.19
CA ASN A 336 24.88 3.98 9.64
C ASN A 336 25.18 3.08 8.41
N ALA A 337 25.96 2.01 8.56
CA ALA A 337 26.41 1.23 7.40
C ALA A 337 25.27 0.36 6.83
N LEU A 338 25.03 0.42 5.50
CA LEU A 338 23.89 -0.28 4.89
C LEU A 338 23.94 -1.81 5.06
N LYS A 339 25.12 -2.43 5.24
CA LYS A 339 25.23 -3.87 5.54
C LYS A 339 24.36 -4.35 6.71
N TRP A 340 24.10 -3.49 7.70
CA TRP A 340 23.30 -3.86 8.88
C TRP A 340 21.79 -3.95 8.57
N PHE A 341 21.33 -3.44 7.43
CA PHE A 341 19.92 -3.33 7.10
C PHE A 341 19.29 -4.66 6.66
N GLN A 342 20.07 -5.76 6.60
CA GLN A 342 19.58 -7.12 6.35
C GLN A 342 18.44 -7.55 7.30
N ASN A 343 18.42 -7.01 8.53
CA ASN A 343 17.45 -7.34 9.57
C ASN A 343 16.67 -6.13 10.12
N ILE A 344 16.55 -5.05 9.35
CA ILE A 344 15.76 -3.87 9.75
C ILE A 344 14.29 -4.26 10.02
N GLY A 345 13.79 -3.90 11.19
CA GLY A 345 12.52 -4.37 11.73
C GLY A 345 12.66 -4.71 13.22
N GLU A 346 12.06 -5.81 13.65
CA GLU A 346 11.95 -6.21 15.07
C GLU A 346 13.31 -6.22 15.83
N ALA A 347 14.39 -6.64 15.17
CA ALA A 347 15.74 -6.65 15.75
C ALA A 347 16.28 -5.24 16.11
N TRP A 348 15.68 -4.18 15.57
CA TRP A 348 16.00 -2.77 15.81
C TRP A 348 15.03 -2.09 16.82
N SER A 349 14.30 -2.91 17.59
CA SER A 349 13.19 -2.52 18.47
C SER A 349 12.03 -1.81 17.74
N MET A 350 11.83 -2.18 16.48
CA MET A 350 10.61 -1.85 15.74
C MET A 350 9.51 -2.87 16.04
N LEU A 351 8.27 -2.52 15.73
CA LEU A 351 7.09 -3.37 15.89
C LEU A 351 7.14 -4.66 15.03
N PRO A 352 6.31 -5.67 15.35
CA PRO A 352 6.14 -6.85 14.51
C PRO A 352 5.73 -6.49 13.07
N GLN A 353 6.22 -7.24 12.08
CA GLN A 353 5.97 -6.94 10.65
C GLN A 353 4.48 -6.76 10.30
N ASP A 354 3.58 -7.55 10.88
CA ASP A 354 2.12 -7.47 10.66
C ASP A 354 1.47 -6.19 11.22
N SER A 355 2.16 -5.53 12.14
CA SER A 355 1.68 -4.43 12.97
C SER A 355 2.20 -3.07 12.52
N SER A 356 3.12 -3.04 11.56
CA SER A 356 3.89 -1.86 11.18
C SER A 356 3.42 -1.24 9.88
N LEU A 357 2.96 0.02 9.92
CA LEU A 357 2.95 0.89 8.75
C LEU A 357 4.29 1.63 8.67
N ILE A 358 5.02 1.45 7.58
CA ILE A 358 6.34 2.07 7.37
C ILE A 358 6.31 3.14 6.28
N PHE A 359 7.21 4.11 6.36
CA PHE A 359 7.40 5.19 5.39
C PHE A 359 8.81 5.76 5.54
N VAL A 360 9.31 6.44 4.50
CA VAL A 360 10.57 7.21 4.58
C VAL A 360 10.29 8.55 5.28
N ASP A 361 9.31 9.28 4.76
CA ASP A 361 8.77 10.53 5.31
C ASP A 361 7.24 10.50 5.40
N ASN A 362 6.68 11.43 6.17
CA ASN A 362 5.27 11.76 6.19
C ASN A 362 5.09 13.28 6.02
N HIS A 363 3.83 13.75 6.03
CA HIS A 363 3.54 15.17 5.82
C HIS A 363 4.14 16.11 6.89
N ASP A 364 4.33 15.65 8.12
CA ASP A 364 4.88 16.44 9.22
C ASP A 364 6.41 16.49 9.17
N ASN A 365 7.06 15.32 9.13
CA ASN A 365 8.50 15.23 9.33
C ASN A 365 9.30 15.70 8.10
N GLN A 366 8.71 15.68 6.90
CA GLN A 366 9.29 16.37 5.74
C GLN A 366 9.37 17.90 5.94
N ARG A 367 8.55 18.46 6.83
CA ARG A 367 8.54 19.89 7.24
C ARG A 367 9.30 20.15 8.55
N GLY A 368 9.79 19.10 9.22
CA GLY A 368 10.41 19.16 10.54
C GLY A 368 9.43 19.10 11.73
N SER A 369 8.15 18.88 11.48
CA SER A 369 7.10 18.66 12.48
C SER A 369 6.94 17.17 12.83
N GLY A 370 6.07 16.81 13.78
CA GLY A 370 5.67 15.41 14.03
C GLY A 370 6.75 14.49 14.63
N GLY A 371 7.88 15.02 15.07
CA GLY A 371 8.95 14.23 15.70
C GLY A 371 9.70 13.33 14.72
N GLY A 372 10.34 12.27 15.23
CA GLY A 372 11.25 11.40 14.47
C GLY A 372 12.61 12.04 14.15
N GLY A 373 12.62 13.31 13.75
CA GLY A 373 13.81 14.07 13.38
C GLY A 373 14.04 14.13 11.86
N ALA A 374 15.27 14.47 11.46
CA ALA A 374 15.60 14.72 10.05
C ALA A 374 15.59 13.44 9.20
N VAL A 375 14.51 13.27 8.43
CA VAL A 375 14.36 12.23 7.40
C VAL A 375 14.75 12.73 6.01
N LEU A 376 14.94 11.80 5.07
CA LEU A 376 15.06 12.11 3.65
C LEU A 376 13.69 12.46 3.05
N THR A 377 13.69 13.40 2.10
CA THR A 377 12.46 13.90 1.44
C THR A 377 12.71 14.06 -0.06
N TYR A 378 11.68 14.44 -0.83
CA TYR A 378 11.83 14.81 -2.25
C TYR A 378 12.92 15.88 -2.50
N LYS A 379 13.29 16.68 -1.49
CA LYS A 379 14.35 17.69 -1.54
C LYS A 379 15.77 17.10 -1.52
N GLN A 380 15.92 15.78 -1.38
CA GLN A 380 17.18 15.02 -1.51
C GLN A 380 17.00 13.85 -2.52
N PRO A 381 16.69 14.13 -3.80
CA PRO A 381 16.00 13.17 -4.67
C PRO A 381 16.76 11.86 -4.92
N LYS A 382 18.09 11.85 -5.10
CA LYS A 382 18.87 10.60 -5.28
C LYS A 382 18.75 9.68 -4.05
N LEU A 383 19.04 10.21 -2.85
CA LEU A 383 18.96 9.44 -1.60
C LEU A 383 17.51 9.06 -1.24
N TYR A 384 16.54 9.89 -1.56
CA TYR A 384 15.12 9.59 -1.36
C TYR A 384 14.64 8.45 -2.25
N LYS A 385 14.98 8.47 -3.54
CA LYS A 385 14.72 7.35 -4.48
C LYS A 385 15.37 6.06 -3.96
N MET A 386 16.59 6.12 -3.44
CA MET A 386 17.27 4.98 -2.82
C MET A 386 16.55 4.44 -1.58
N ALA A 387 16.11 5.32 -0.67
CA ALA A 387 15.34 4.94 0.52
C ALA A 387 13.99 4.28 0.15
N VAL A 388 13.23 4.87 -0.78
CA VAL A 388 11.93 4.33 -1.20
C VAL A 388 12.12 2.99 -1.94
N ALA A 389 13.13 2.86 -2.81
CA ALA A 389 13.41 1.59 -3.48
C ALA A 389 13.79 0.48 -2.49
N PHE A 390 14.63 0.76 -1.49
CA PHE A 390 14.91 -0.19 -0.40
C PHE A 390 13.62 -0.59 0.34
N MET A 391 12.81 0.39 0.75
CA MET A 391 11.57 0.16 1.50
C MET A 391 10.59 -0.75 0.74
N LEU A 392 10.44 -0.53 -0.57
CA LEU A 392 9.53 -1.31 -1.40
C LEU A 392 10.08 -2.72 -1.70
N ALA A 393 11.40 -2.85 -1.88
CA ALA A 393 12.06 -4.14 -2.06
C ALA A 393 12.14 -4.99 -0.78
N HIS A 394 12.16 -4.37 0.42
CA HIS A 394 12.26 -5.06 1.70
C HIS A 394 10.89 -5.67 2.12
N PRO A 395 10.83 -6.88 2.71
CA PRO A 395 9.57 -7.54 3.03
C PRO A 395 8.85 -6.98 4.28
N TYR A 396 9.57 -6.31 5.17
CA TYR A 396 9.03 -5.75 6.42
C TYR A 396 7.96 -4.68 6.16
N GLY A 397 6.94 -4.63 7.03
CA GLY A 397 5.90 -3.61 7.10
C GLY A 397 4.94 -3.50 5.91
N ASN A 398 3.85 -2.77 6.14
CA ASN A 398 2.97 -2.21 5.10
C ASN A 398 3.51 -0.83 4.69
N PRO A 399 4.05 -0.65 3.47
CA PRO A 399 4.68 0.60 3.07
C PRO A 399 3.68 1.67 2.65
N LYS A 400 3.99 2.91 3.03
CA LYS A 400 3.35 4.13 2.54
C LYS A 400 4.38 5.03 1.87
N VAL A 401 4.06 5.46 0.65
CA VAL A 401 4.79 6.46 -0.14
C VAL A 401 4.12 7.81 0.02
N MET A 402 4.90 8.87 0.20
CA MET A 402 4.39 10.24 0.25
C MET A 402 4.12 10.77 -1.17
N SER A 403 3.15 11.68 -1.33
CA SER A 403 2.94 12.45 -2.56
C SER A 403 2.66 13.91 -2.17
N SER A 404 3.67 14.75 -2.35
CA SER A 404 3.75 16.09 -1.78
C SER A 404 3.28 17.17 -2.76
N PHE A 405 2.97 18.34 -2.21
CA PHE A 405 3.15 19.60 -2.92
C PHE A 405 4.49 20.24 -2.52
N ALA A 406 5.03 21.08 -3.40
CA ALA A 406 6.28 21.77 -3.17
C ALA A 406 6.07 22.94 -2.19
N PHE A 407 6.93 23.03 -1.18
CA PHE A 407 6.86 24.06 -0.13
C PHE A 407 8.25 24.59 0.22
N ASP A 408 8.31 25.87 0.60
CA ASP A 408 9.53 26.55 1.06
C ASP A 408 9.51 26.77 2.58
N THR A 409 8.33 26.95 3.20
CA THR A 409 8.16 27.08 4.66
C THR A 409 7.28 25.97 5.25
N SER A 410 7.40 25.70 6.56
CA SER A 410 6.68 24.61 7.23
C SER A 410 5.16 24.78 7.16
N ASP A 411 4.64 25.97 7.43
CA ASP A 411 3.20 26.27 7.47
C ASP A 411 2.53 26.37 6.09
N GLN A 412 3.32 26.39 5.01
CA GLN A 412 2.82 26.68 3.67
C GLN A 412 1.70 25.72 3.25
N GLY A 413 0.54 26.29 2.89
CA GLY A 413 -0.58 25.54 2.33
C GLY A 413 -0.30 24.99 0.93
N PRO A 414 -1.14 24.05 0.45
CA PRO A 414 -1.08 23.51 -0.90
C PRO A 414 -1.33 24.57 -1.99
N PRO A 415 -0.95 24.28 -3.26
CA PRO A 415 -1.25 25.14 -4.41
C PRO A 415 -2.74 25.48 -4.50
N ALA A 416 -3.05 26.78 -4.50
CA ALA A 416 -4.42 27.30 -4.46
C ALA A 416 -4.61 28.56 -5.32
N ASP A 417 -5.86 28.91 -5.59
CA ASP A 417 -6.24 30.19 -6.20
C ASP A 417 -6.26 31.35 -5.17
N SER A 418 -6.59 32.56 -5.63
CA SER A 418 -6.66 33.76 -4.77
C SER A 418 -7.79 33.73 -3.73
N GLN A 419 -8.69 32.75 -3.78
CA GLN A 419 -9.77 32.52 -2.81
C GLN A 419 -9.45 31.35 -1.86
N GLY A 420 -8.35 30.63 -2.08
CA GLY A 420 -7.94 29.47 -1.31
C GLY A 420 -8.56 28.14 -1.76
N HIS A 421 -9.17 28.07 -2.96
CA HIS A 421 -9.57 26.80 -3.56
C HIS A 421 -8.33 26.09 -4.13
N LEU A 422 -8.29 24.75 -4.02
CA LEU A 422 -7.13 23.98 -4.45
C LEU A 422 -6.97 23.96 -5.98
N THR A 423 -5.75 24.26 -6.45
CA THR A 423 -5.36 24.19 -7.85
C THR A 423 -5.00 22.74 -8.20
N PRO A 424 -5.68 22.10 -9.18
CA PRO A 424 -5.48 20.68 -9.47
C PRO A 424 -4.06 20.34 -9.95
N PRO A 425 -3.57 19.12 -9.66
CA PRO A 425 -2.41 18.54 -10.34
C PRO A 425 -2.67 18.39 -11.85
N VAL A 426 -1.84 19.04 -12.66
CA VAL A 426 -1.82 18.86 -14.12
C VAL A 426 -0.78 17.81 -14.46
N ILE A 427 -1.17 16.76 -15.18
CA ILE A 427 -0.23 15.76 -15.70
C ILE A 427 0.36 16.26 -17.01
N ARG A 428 1.69 16.28 -17.10
CA ARG A 428 2.46 16.68 -18.28
C ARG A 428 2.66 15.49 -19.24
N GLY A 429 3.13 15.78 -20.46
CA GLY A 429 3.39 14.76 -21.48
C GLY A 429 4.52 13.77 -21.14
N ASP A 430 5.35 14.08 -20.15
CA ASP A 430 6.38 13.20 -19.57
C ASP A 430 5.85 12.35 -18.38
N GLY A 431 4.56 12.46 -18.04
CA GLY A 431 3.92 11.80 -16.91
C GLY A 431 4.09 12.48 -15.56
N THR A 432 4.92 13.54 -15.46
CA THR A 432 5.16 14.31 -14.24
C THR A 432 4.03 15.29 -13.93
N CYS A 433 4.05 15.90 -12.74
CA CYS A 433 3.06 16.88 -12.31
C CYS A 433 3.50 18.33 -12.54
N GLY A 434 2.52 19.19 -12.83
CA GLY A 434 2.62 20.65 -12.81
C GLY A 434 1.95 21.28 -11.57
N ASN A 435 1.73 22.59 -11.63
CA ASN A 435 1.00 23.37 -10.61
C ASN A 435 1.54 23.26 -9.17
N GLY A 436 2.83 22.99 -9.00
CA GLY A 436 3.47 22.88 -7.67
C GLY A 436 3.29 21.53 -6.98
N TRP A 437 2.71 20.53 -7.64
CA TRP A 437 2.61 19.16 -7.12
C TRP A 437 3.88 18.36 -7.46
N VAL A 438 4.46 17.68 -6.48
CA VAL A 438 5.74 16.94 -6.62
C VAL A 438 5.51 15.55 -7.20
N CYS A 439 4.46 14.87 -6.74
CA CYS A 439 4.02 13.56 -7.24
C CYS A 439 5.14 12.51 -7.25
N GLU A 440 5.78 12.28 -6.11
CA GLU A 440 6.83 11.27 -5.92
C GLU A 440 6.35 9.87 -6.36
N HIS A 441 5.07 9.56 -6.18
CA HIS A 441 4.44 8.32 -6.66
C HIS A 441 4.43 8.16 -8.19
N ARG A 442 4.65 9.24 -8.96
CA ARG A 442 4.81 9.25 -10.42
C ARG A 442 6.26 9.22 -10.88
N TRP A 443 7.24 9.26 -9.97
CA TRP A 443 8.64 9.09 -10.33
C TRP A 443 8.86 7.63 -10.76
N ARG A 444 9.57 7.41 -11.88
CA ARG A 444 9.78 6.07 -12.48
C ARG A 444 10.32 5.07 -11.47
N GLN A 445 11.35 5.50 -10.74
CA GLN A 445 12.04 4.75 -9.69
C GLN A 445 11.12 4.37 -8.51
N ILE A 446 9.97 5.00 -8.36
CA ILE A 446 9.01 4.75 -7.29
C ILE A 446 7.86 3.86 -7.79
N TYR A 447 7.17 4.21 -8.90
CA TYR A 447 6.08 3.35 -9.39
C TYR A 447 6.58 1.99 -9.90
N ASN A 448 7.75 1.92 -10.55
CA ASN A 448 8.33 0.64 -10.92
C ASN A 448 8.74 -0.19 -9.70
N MET A 449 9.03 0.43 -8.55
CA MET A 449 9.30 -0.30 -7.32
C MET A 449 8.04 -0.75 -6.58
N VAL A 450 6.87 -0.13 -6.84
CA VAL A 450 5.55 -0.72 -6.51
C VAL A 450 5.31 -1.97 -7.35
N ILE A 451 5.56 -1.90 -8.67
CA ILE A 451 5.49 -3.05 -9.58
C ILE A 451 6.47 -4.16 -9.17
N PHE A 452 7.71 -3.82 -8.77
CA PHE A 452 8.68 -4.75 -8.17
C PHE A 452 8.08 -5.43 -6.94
N ARG A 453 7.54 -4.66 -5.99
CA ARG A 453 6.96 -5.21 -4.75
C ARG A 453 5.83 -6.20 -5.05
N ASN A 454 4.93 -5.86 -5.97
CA ASN A 454 3.87 -6.74 -6.46
C ASN A 454 4.44 -8.00 -7.14
N ALA A 455 5.44 -7.85 -8.01
CA ALA A 455 6.11 -8.96 -8.68
C ALA A 455 6.83 -9.91 -7.71
N VAL A 456 7.30 -9.44 -6.54
CA VAL A 456 7.99 -10.24 -5.52
C VAL A 456 7.18 -10.53 -4.24
N ASN A 457 5.86 -10.28 -4.27
CA ASN A 457 4.97 -10.44 -3.11
C ASN A 457 5.11 -11.86 -2.48
N SER A 458 5.01 -11.93 -1.15
CA SER A 458 5.11 -13.14 -0.32
C SER A 458 6.45 -13.90 -0.35
N THR A 459 7.46 -13.41 -1.08
CA THR A 459 8.83 -13.93 -1.00
C THR A 459 9.60 -13.36 0.20
N LYS A 460 10.64 -14.07 0.66
CA LYS A 460 11.60 -13.59 1.68
C LYS A 460 12.87 -13.04 1.04
N ILE A 461 13.68 -12.33 1.83
CA ILE A 461 15.06 -11.99 1.43
C ILE A 461 15.91 -13.27 1.35
N THR A 462 16.71 -13.35 0.29
CA THR A 462 17.66 -14.42 -0.02
C THR A 462 18.85 -13.82 -0.76
N GLN A 463 20.02 -14.47 -0.73
CA GLN A 463 21.23 -13.99 -1.42
C GLN A 463 21.60 -12.54 -1.06
N TRP A 464 21.63 -12.23 0.25
CA TRP A 464 22.17 -10.96 0.71
C TRP A 464 23.68 -10.90 0.46
N TRP A 465 24.12 -9.78 -0.08
CA TRP A 465 25.52 -9.43 -0.34
C TRP A 465 25.76 -8.00 0.15
N ASP A 466 26.95 -7.75 0.70
CA ASP A 466 27.43 -6.40 1.00
C ASP A 466 28.96 -6.32 0.86
N ASN A 467 29.48 -5.12 0.60
CA ASN A 467 30.91 -4.84 0.53
C ASN A 467 31.56 -4.64 1.92
N SER A 468 30.91 -5.08 3.00
CA SER A 468 31.22 -4.68 4.38
C SER A 468 31.10 -3.18 4.69
N ASN A 469 30.44 -2.37 3.85
CA ASN A 469 30.08 -0.97 4.15
C ASN A 469 28.68 -0.56 3.62
N ASN A 470 28.60 0.26 2.56
CA ASN A 470 27.36 0.86 2.04
C ASN A 470 26.97 0.44 0.61
N GLN A 471 27.68 -0.51 0.00
CA GLN A 471 27.17 -1.24 -1.16
C GLN A 471 26.46 -2.50 -0.65
N ILE A 472 25.18 -2.65 -0.98
CA ILE A 472 24.37 -3.83 -0.62
C ILE A 472 23.60 -4.35 -1.83
N ALA A 473 23.31 -5.65 -1.84
CA ALA A 473 22.41 -6.27 -2.79
C ALA A 473 21.66 -7.44 -2.17
N PHE A 474 20.44 -7.70 -2.62
CA PHE A 474 19.67 -8.86 -2.19
C PHE A 474 18.60 -9.28 -3.20
N SER A 475 18.24 -10.56 -3.13
CA SER A 475 17.14 -11.15 -3.90
C SER A 475 15.89 -11.31 -3.04
N ARG A 476 14.73 -11.21 -3.68
CA ARG A 476 13.42 -11.51 -3.12
C ARG A 476 12.95 -12.85 -3.70
N GLY A 477 13.35 -13.93 -3.03
CA GLY A 477 13.27 -15.29 -3.55
C GLY A 477 13.97 -15.42 -4.90
N ARG A 478 13.26 -15.98 -5.90
CA ARG A 478 13.65 -15.98 -7.32
C ARG A 478 12.82 -15.01 -8.17
N ALA A 479 12.17 -14.02 -7.55
CA ALA A 479 11.20 -13.16 -8.23
C ALA A 479 11.76 -11.78 -8.60
N GLY A 480 12.76 -11.29 -7.87
CA GLY A 480 13.48 -10.05 -8.19
C GLY A 480 14.76 -9.88 -7.38
N PHE A 481 15.60 -8.95 -7.81
CA PHE A 481 16.91 -8.63 -7.26
C PHE A 481 17.10 -7.10 -7.27
N ILE A 482 17.70 -6.57 -6.21
CA ILE A 482 18.03 -5.15 -6.05
C ILE A 482 19.48 -5.01 -5.59
N ALA A 483 20.16 -3.98 -6.09
CA ALA A 483 21.46 -3.53 -5.61
C ALA A 483 21.40 -2.01 -5.33
N ILE A 484 22.10 -1.56 -4.29
CA ILE A 484 22.17 -0.16 -3.87
C ILE A 484 23.63 0.20 -3.62
N ASN A 485 24.07 1.34 -4.15
CA ASN A 485 25.35 1.96 -3.85
C ASN A 485 25.13 3.27 -3.10
N ALA A 486 25.49 3.30 -1.81
CA ALA A 486 25.55 4.50 -0.98
C ALA A 486 26.96 4.73 -0.39
N ASP A 487 28.00 4.20 -1.03
CA ASP A 487 29.42 4.44 -0.70
C ASP A 487 30.00 5.60 -1.51
N ASP A 488 31.28 5.91 -1.26
CA ASP A 488 32.12 6.84 -2.03
C ASP A 488 32.98 6.16 -3.11
N GLU A 489 32.69 4.90 -3.45
CA GLU A 489 33.25 4.15 -4.59
C GLU A 489 32.15 3.58 -5.51
N ASP A 490 32.46 3.40 -6.81
CA ASP A 490 31.57 2.74 -7.77
C ASP A 490 31.30 1.27 -7.38
N LEU A 491 30.06 0.81 -7.49
CA LEU A 491 29.74 -0.62 -7.40
C LEU A 491 29.97 -1.26 -8.78
N LYS A 492 30.94 -2.18 -8.89
CA LYS A 492 31.32 -2.88 -10.13
C LYS A 492 31.73 -4.32 -9.85
N THR A 493 30.78 -5.27 -9.80
CA THR A 493 31.10 -6.67 -9.46
C THR A 493 30.06 -7.69 -9.96
N ASP A 494 30.45 -8.97 -10.01
CA ASP A 494 29.53 -10.08 -10.23
C ASP A 494 28.80 -10.45 -8.93
N ILE A 495 27.46 -10.38 -8.92
CA ILE A 495 26.63 -10.75 -7.76
C ILE A 495 25.70 -11.92 -8.14
N TYR A 496 25.56 -12.91 -7.25
CA TYR A 496 24.63 -14.02 -7.43
C TYR A 496 23.19 -13.56 -7.17
N THR A 497 22.37 -13.53 -8.22
CA THR A 497 21.01 -12.98 -8.18
C THR A 497 19.94 -14.00 -7.78
N GLY A 498 20.23 -15.30 -7.93
CA GLY A 498 19.24 -16.37 -7.74
C GLY A 498 18.05 -16.35 -8.71
N LEU A 499 18.04 -15.44 -9.69
CA LEU A 499 17.01 -15.37 -10.74
C LEU A 499 17.26 -16.43 -11.83
N SER A 500 16.29 -16.59 -12.72
CA SER A 500 16.46 -17.42 -13.92
C SER A 500 17.43 -16.74 -14.91
N PRO A 501 18.23 -17.50 -15.68
CA PRO A 501 19.08 -16.94 -16.73
C PRO A 501 18.27 -16.17 -17.78
N GLY A 502 18.80 -15.05 -18.26
CA GLY A 502 18.13 -14.17 -19.22
C GLY A 502 18.51 -12.70 -19.07
N THR A 503 17.99 -11.86 -19.95
CA THR A 503 18.18 -10.41 -19.91
C THR A 503 16.99 -9.73 -19.25
N TYR A 504 17.24 -8.89 -18.24
CA TYR A 504 16.22 -8.14 -17.52
C TYR A 504 16.42 -6.63 -17.73
N CYS A 505 15.33 -5.87 -17.78
CA CYS A 505 15.38 -4.42 -17.80
C CYS A 505 15.52 -3.89 -16.37
N ASP A 506 16.49 -2.99 -16.14
CA ASP A 506 16.57 -2.26 -14.88
C ASP A 506 15.41 -1.27 -14.79
N VAL A 507 14.58 -1.44 -13.76
CA VAL A 507 13.35 -0.68 -13.58
C VAL A 507 13.59 0.66 -12.85
N ILE A 508 14.83 0.95 -12.46
CA ILE A 508 15.24 2.25 -11.91
C ILE A 508 15.59 3.21 -13.05
N SER A 509 16.56 2.87 -13.91
CA SER A 509 16.97 3.71 -15.04
C SER A 509 15.98 3.70 -16.21
N GLY A 510 15.16 2.65 -16.35
CA GLY A 510 14.16 2.53 -17.42
C GLY A 510 12.96 1.67 -17.03
N SER A 511 12.35 1.05 -18.04
CA SER A 511 11.25 0.08 -17.93
C SER A 511 11.34 -0.93 -19.08
N LEU A 512 10.60 -2.04 -18.98
CA LEU A 512 10.29 -2.90 -20.13
C LEU A 512 9.15 -2.26 -20.95
N GLN A 513 9.41 -1.89 -22.20
CA GLN A 513 8.42 -1.30 -23.11
C GLN A 513 8.62 -1.84 -24.53
N GLY A 514 7.54 -2.34 -25.16
CA GLY A 514 7.59 -2.83 -26.55
C GLY A 514 8.59 -3.96 -26.80
N GLY A 515 8.85 -4.82 -25.81
CA GLY A 515 9.86 -5.88 -25.90
C GLY A 515 11.31 -5.41 -25.75
N GLN A 516 11.54 -4.17 -25.29
CA GLN A 516 12.88 -3.59 -25.13
C GLN A 516 13.03 -2.89 -23.77
N CYS A 517 14.27 -2.75 -23.31
CA CYS A 517 14.60 -1.98 -22.11
C CYS A 517 14.86 -0.52 -22.48
N THR A 518 14.17 0.42 -21.83
CA THR A 518 14.35 1.86 -22.08
C THR A 518 15.51 2.50 -21.30
N GLY A 519 16.17 1.72 -20.44
CA GLY A 519 17.34 2.11 -19.64
C GLY A 519 18.41 1.01 -19.67
N LYS A 520 19.10 0.79 -18.54
CA LYS A 520 20.04 -0.33 -18.38
C LYS A 520 19.33 -1.68 -18.58
N SER A 521 20.11 -2.68 -18.97
CA SER A 521 19.71 -4.09 -18.92
C SER A 521 20.77 -4.93 -18.24
N VAL A 522 20.37 -6.03 -17.61
CA VAL A 522 21.22 -6.91 -16.82
C VAL A 522 21.07 -8.34 -17.32
N VAL A 523 22.19 -8.97 -17.66
CA VAL A 523 22.22 -10.37 -18.10
C VAL A 523 22.51 -11.26 -16.89
N VAL A 524 21.50 -12.01 -16.45
CA VAL A 524 21.69 -13.12 -15.51
C VAL A 524 22.21 -14.32 -16.30
N ARG A 525 23.40 -14.79 -15.96
CA ARG A 525 24.10 -15.90 -16.60
C ARG A 525 23.51 -17.25 -16.15
N GLN A 526 23.94 -18.33 -16.82
CA GLN A 526 23.55 -19.71 -16.51
C GLN A 526 23.99 -20.18 -15.11
N ASP A 527 24.98 -19.52 -14.50
CA ASP A 527 25.43 -19.73 -13.11
C ASP A 527 24.59 -18.93 -12.08
N GLY A 528 23.61 -18.13 -12.52
CA GLY A 528 22.78 -17.25 -11.68
C GLY A 528 23.44 -15.93 -11.27
N TYR A 529 24.69 -15.68 -11.67
CA TYR A 529 25.37 -14.40 -11.45
C TYR A 529 24.99 -13.38 -12.52
N ALA A 530 25.06 -12.10 -12.14
CA ALA A 530 25.01 -10.97 -13.06
C ALA A 530 26.08 -9.94 -12.70
N TYR A 531 26.65 -9.28 -13.70
CA TYR A 531 27.50 -8.12 -13.48
C TYR A 531 26.62 -6.93 -13.12
N VAL A 532 26.90 -6.32 -11.98
CA VAL A 532 26.19 -5.16 -11.44
C VAL A 532 27.11 -3.95 -11.48
N GLU A 533 26.65 -2.88 -12.15
CA GLU A 533 27.31 -1.59 -12.21
C GLU A 533 26.37 -0.47 -11.74
N ILE A 534 26.78 0.28 -10.71
CA ILE A 534 26.14 1.52 -10.25
C ILE A 534 27.24 2.54 -9.93
N LEU A 535 27.40 3.53 -10.81
CA LEU A 535 28.41 4.57 -10.70
C LEU A 535 27.98 5.70 -9.75
N LEU A 536 28.96 6.35 -9.12
CA LEU A 536 28.70 7.49 -8.21
C LEU A 536 27.99 8.66 -8.91
N GLU A 537 28.32 8.90 -10.17
CA GLU A 537 27.80 10.01 -11.00
C GLU A 537 26.42 9.71 -11.65
N GLU A 538 25.82 8.55 -11.42
CA GLU A 538 24.46 8.26 -11.91
C GLU A 538 23.38 9.03 -11.15
N GLU A 539 22.23 9.30 -11.78
CA GLU A 539 21.10 10.00 -11.14
C GLU A 539 20.48 9.19 -9.98
N ASP A 540 20.70 7.88 -9.96
CA ASP A 540 20.17 6.91 -9.00
C ASP A 540 21.28 6.01 -8.46
N GLY A 541 21.30 5.82 -7.14
CA GLY A 541 22.20 4.86 -6.48
C GLY A 541 21.60 3.46 -6.35
N VAL A 542 20.72 3.05 -7.29
CA VAL A 542 19.97 1.78 -7.24
C VAL A 542 19.91 1.14 -8.62
N LEU A 543 19.95 -0.19 -8.65
CA LEU A 543 19.55 -1.00 -9.78
C LEU A 543 18.55 -2.07 -9.30
N ALA A 544 17.46 -2.30 -10.03
CA ALA A 544 16.45 -3.29 -9.64
C ALA A 544 15.86 -4.02 -10.86
N ILE A 545 15.77 -5.36 -10.76
CA ILE A 545 15.27 -6.25 -11.82
C ILE A 545 14.30 -7.28 -11.24
N HIS A 546 13.26 -7.66 -11.99
CA HIS A 546 12.27 -8.65 -11.55
C HIS A 546 11.71 -9.48 -12.70
N ARG A 547 11.13 -10.65 -12.39
CA ARG A 547 10.55 -11.60 -13.36
C ARG A 547 9.60 -10.96 -14.39
N ASN A 548 8.76 -10.00 -13.97
CA ASN A 548 7.84 -9.28 -14.87
C ASN A 548 8.52 -8.23 -15.79
N ALA A 549 9.85 -8.09 -15.73
CA ALA A 549 10.68 -7.18 -16.55
C ALA A 549 11.83 -7.93 -17.24
N GLN A 550 11.70 -9.26 -17.36
CA GLN A 550 12.56 -10.08 -18.19
C GLN A 550 12.18 -9.89 -19.66
N LEU A 551 13.17 -9.80 -20.54
CA LEU A 551 12.95 -9.93 -21.99
C LEU A 551 12.61 -11.39 -22.29
N MET A 552 11.54 -11.61 -23.08
CA MET A 552 11.26 -12.94 -23.65
C MET A 552 12.47 -13.43 -24.44
N SER A 553 12.73 -14.74 -24.42
CA SER A 553 13.66 -15.32 -25.38
C SER A 553 13.02 -15.35 -26.77
N LYS A 554 13.86 -15.48 -27.81
CA LYS A 554 13.36 -15.66 -29.17
C LYS A 554 12.57 -16.96 -29.35
N ASP A 555 12.85 -17.97 -28.52
CA ASP A 555 12.16 -19.25 -28.58
C ASP A 555 10.76 -19.11 -27.97
N ASP A 556 10.61 -18.38 -26.85
CA ASP A 556 9.29 -18.00 -26.29
C ASP A 556 8.49 -17.14 -27.28
N GLU A 557 9.16 -16.19 -27.97
CA GLU A 557 8.54 -15.29 -28.94
C GLU A 557 8.01 -16.04 -30.17
N LEU A 558 8.77 -17.01 -30.68
CA LEU A 558 8.34 -17.93 -31.74
C LEU A 558 7.20 -18.87 -31.29
N GLU A 559 7.22 -19.37 -30.05
CA GLU A 559 6.14 -20.21 -29.53
C GLU A 559 4.84 -19.40 -29.41
N LEU A 560 4.89 -18.16 -28.89
CA LEU A 560 3.73 -17.26 -28.78
C LEU A 560 3.22 -16.75 -30.13
N GLU A 561 4.07 -16.59 -31.15
CA GLU A 561 3.62 -16.38 -32.53
C GLU A 561 2.94 -17.63 -33.10
N SER A 562 3.45 -18.82 -32.81
CA SER A 562 2.85 -20.08 -33.27
C SER A 562 1.47 -20.33 -32.66
N GLU A 563 1.28 -20.06 -31.35
CA GLU A 563 -0.03 -20.15 -30.70
C GLU A 563 -1.03 -19.17 -31.28
N LYS A 564 -0.63 -17.91 -31.52
CA LYS A 564 -1.47 -16.91 -32.19
C LYS A 564 -1.84 -17.32 -33.61
N LEU A 565 -0.91 -17.90 -34.36
CA LEU A 565 -1.16 -18.39 -35.71
C LEU A 565 -2.15 -19.58 -35.69
N ILE A 566 -2.00 -20.51 -34.74
CA ILE A 566 -2.94 -21.62 -34.51
C ILE A 566 -4.33 -21.09 -34.16
N TYR A 567 -4.46 -20.17 -33.19
CA TYR A 567 -5.74 -19.55 -32.84
C TYR A 567 -6.39 -18.83 -34.02
N THR A 568 -5.61 -18.08 -34.80
CA THR A 568 -6.10 -17.36 -35.99
C THR A 568 -6.56 -18.34 -37.09
N THR A 569 -5.93 -19.51 -37.19
CA THR A 569 -6.28 -20.58 -38.15
C THR A 569 -7.48 -21.42 -37.68
N ILE A 570 -7.77 -21.45 -36.38
CA ILE A 570 -8.97 -22.10 -35.80
C ILE A 570 -10.20 -21.17 -35.85
N LEU A 571 -10.00 -19.86 -35.97
CA LEU A 571 -11.04 -18.84 -36.07
C LEU A 571 -11.39 -18.42 -37.52
N GLN A 572 -10.86 -19.13 -38.53
CA GLN A 572 -11.14 -18.95 -39.97
C GLN A 572 -11.79 -20.17 -40.60
#